data_AF-A0A323U3C3-F1
#
_entry.id   AF-A0A323U3C3-F1
#
_cell.length_a   1.000
_cell.length_b   1.000
_cell.length_c   1.000
_cell.angle_alpha   90.00
_cell.angle_beta   90.00
_cell.angle_gamma   90.00
#
_symmetry.space_group_name_H-M   'P 1'
#
loop_
_entity.id
_entity.type
_entity.pdbx_description
1 polymer ?
#
loop_
_entity_poly.entity_id
_entity_poly.type
_entity_poly.pdbx_seq_one_letter_code
_entity_poly.pdbx_strand_id
1 'polypeptide(L)'
;MKRWLAVLVLATLVCSMGASAAPIATVYDQLASSLAQVQNLQSRNPAQALTLLNDAQNRFRGSASDLASQLSDGILRNLEDAKVAIQRRSRTDLEARILVIRGILGKALYDAYFAAVTAKQIPQAQELLRRLIAASELPATLPEQATALANAANLNGLRLLFERVYAQNMLNAINRARSQASLQAAYLDTTRAYALYLVVQDSPRANGLSAQDFVGALAKLSANQAEDFRSQARALSQKIQAFLQQIGSRPSSQSAQAVTPPASGGVAAQSPTPHPQSKPQTTPPSPIPAVLAQPSAPAEDAYQRLLGDVRFLLSDPAQAERVTEQLTGAGIFSIDDWKRAVLEVKGQAITAQSQVQVGRFEQARQTLRQLQSQYRSQVEPIVAALNPALAERTNQLIGAMQQAVGLRTTDFSVLSNELEESRLALSRQSLGFGHNFQVRLQLLLLGLPRAVLFILAGLLAVIPLYLLVLTFGGRNIYWRFLGLAFFFLLLPAMLEGLSYIGSILADYGNLPFFGALANLSIQQSVTAQMFWALTLFLVIAFAGIGLRGIAIQFGLLQNARTPLSNTQPTGVSVGRVDPKMTTETLVEWDEEF
;
A
#
# COMPACT_ATOMS: atom_id res chain seq x y z
N MET A 1 -29.05 -25.68 35.01
CA MET A 1 -28.54 -25.90 33.63
C MET A 1 -29.20 -25.01 32.56
N LYS A 2 -29.55 -23.74 32.86
CA LYS A 2 -30.10 -22.79 31.86
C LYS A 2 -29.26 -21.51 31.69
N ARG A 3 -28.19 -21.35 32.48
CA ARG A 3 -27.28 -20.18 32.43
C ARG A 3 -25.99 -20.40 31.63
N TRP A 4 -25.76 -21.63 31.15
CA TRP A 4 -24.62 -21.97 30.30
C TRP A 4 -24.94 -21.86 28.80
N LEU A 5 -26.23 -21.84 28.41
CA LEU A 5 -26.65 -21.66 27.03
C LEU A 5 -26.59 -20.20 26.56
N ALA A 6 -26.73 -19.22 27.47
CA ALA A 6 -26.59 -17.80 27.12
C ALA A 6 -25.13 -17.39 26.89
N VAL A 7 -24.18 -18.03 27.56
CA VAL A 7 -22.74 -17.80 27.35
C VAL A 7 -22.27 -18.44 26.05
N LEU A 8 -22.90 -19.54 25.61
CA LEU A 8 -22.59 -20.17 24.33
C LEU A 8 -23.16 -19.43 23.10
N VAL A 9 -24.24 -18.65 23.26
CA VAL A 9 -24.77 -17.78 22.18
C VAL A 9 -24.04 -16.43 22.11
N LEU A 10 -23.44 -15.97 23.21
CA LEU A 10 -22.60 -14.76 23.20
C LEU A 10 -21.13 -15.06 22.85
N ALA A 11 -20.64 -16.28 23.11
CA ALA A 11 -19.30 -16.74 22.72
C ALA A 11 -19.21 -17.12 21.23
N THR A 12 -20.30 -17.50 20.58
CA THR A 12 -20.33 -17.66 19.11
C THR A 12 -20.36 -16.32 18.37
N LEU A 13 -20.73 -15.22 19.03
CA LEU A 13 -20.75 -13.88 18.42
C LEU A 13 -19.43 -13.10 18.57
N VAL A 14 -18.50 -13.57 19.42
CA VAL A 14 -17.19 -12.92 19.65
C VAL A 14 -16.02 -13.74 19.07
N CYS A 15 -16.25 -15.00 18.67
CA CYS A 15 -15.28 -15.80 17.92
C CYS A 15 -15.27 -15.56 16.39
N SER A 16 -15.91 -14.50 15.90
CA SER A 16 -15.85 -14.07 14.49
C SER A 16 -15.07 -12.77 14.26
N MET A 17 -14.15 -12.42 15.17
CA MET A 17 -13.09 -11.43 14.91
C MET A 17 -11.72 -12.09 14.70
N GLY A 18 -11.71 -13.23 14.01
CA GLY A 18 -10.68 -13.36 12.98
C GLY A 18 -11.06 -12.37 11.89
N ALA A 19 -10.15 -11.51 11.43
CA ALA A 19 -10.33 -10.85 10.15
C ALA A 19 -10.29 -11.92 9.06
N SER A 20 -11.36 -12.71 8.94
CA SER A 20 -11.69 -13.40 7.70
C SER A 20 -11.83 -12.30 6.68
N ALA A 21 -11.02 -12.28 5.63
CA ALA A 21 -11.19 -11.27 4.63
C ALA A 21 -12.62 -11.32 4.12
N ALA A 22 -13.13 -10.16 3.73
CA ALA A 22 -14.44 -10.11 3.12
C ALA A 22 -14.40 -10.97 1.85
N PRO A 23 -15.37 -11.89 1.64
CA PRO A 23 -15.48 -12.60 0.39
C PRO A 23 -15.45 -11.60 -0.78
N ILE A 24 -14.80 -11.94 -1.89
CA ILE A 24 -14.65 -11.06 -3.05
C ILE A 24 -15.98 -10.44 -3.53
N ALA A 25 -17.10 -11.16 -3.33
CA ALA A 25 -18.44 -10.66 -3.59
C ALA A 25 -18.77 -9.38 -2.79
N THR A 26 -18.44 -9.36 -1.49
CA THR A 26 -18.67 -8.21 -0.61
C THR A 26 -17.75 -7.05 -0.96
N VAL A 27 -16.48 -7.32 -1.27
CA VAL A 27 -15.52 -6.29 -1.72
C VAL A 27 -16.01 -5.64 -3.01
N TYR A 28 -16.49 -6.44 -3.97
CA TYR A 28 -17.08 -5.96 -5.21
C TYR A 28 -18.32 -5.08 -4.96
N ASP A 29 -19.29 -5.55 -4.17
CA ASP A 29 -20.56 -4.81 -3.95
C ASP A 29 -20.31 -3.44 -3.30
N GLN A 30 -19.41 -3.37 -2.32
CA GLN A 30 -19.03 -2.12 -1.64
C GLN A 30 -18.32 -1.14 -2.57
N LEU A 31 -17.35 -1.63 -3.36
CA LEU A 31 -16.57 -0.77 -4.23
C LEU A 31 -17.39 -0.32 -5.44
N ALA A 32 -18.15 -1.22 -6.07
CA ALA A 32 -19.01 -0.91 -7.21
C ALA A 32 -20.08 0.14 -6.87
N SER A 33 -20.73 0.02 -5.71
CA SER A 33 -21.71 1.00 -5.23
C SER A 33 -21.09 2.37 -4.98
N SER A 34 -19.91 2.41 -4.34
CA SER A 34 -19.18 3.67 -4.08
C SER A 34 -18.76 4.36 -5.38
N LEU A 35 -18.22 3.62 -6.34
CA LEU A 35 -17.79 4.16 -7.63
C LEU A 35 -18.97 4.69 -8.46
N ALA A 36 -20.14 4.03 -8.40
CA ALA A 36 -21.35 4.53 -9.05
C ALA A 36 -21.82 5.87 -8.45
N GLN A 37 -21.76 6.02 -7.12
CA GLN A 37 -22.08 7.29 -6.46
C GLN A 37 -21.08 8.39 -6.85
N VAL A 38 -19.78 8.06 -6.92
CA VAL A 38 -18.73 8.98 -7.35
C VAL A 38 -18.99 9.49 -8.78
N GLN A 39 -19.35 8.60 -9.72
CA GLN A 39 -19.69 9.00 -11.09
C GLN A 39 -20.89 9.97 -11.16
N ASN A 40 -21.89 9.77 -10.31
CA ASN A 40 -23.06 10.64 -10.25
C ASN A 40 -22.76 12.00 -9.61
N LEU A 41 -21.85 12.04 -8.63
CA LEU A 41 -21.51 13.24 -7.88
C LEU A 41 -20.40 14.08 -8.54
N GLN A 42 -19.55 13.50 -9.41
CA GLN A 42 -18.37 14.19 -9.96
C GLN A 42 -18.66 15.58 -10.53
N SER A 43 -19.81 15.76 -11.21
CA SER A 43 -20.18 17.03 -11.87
C SER A 43 -20.99 17.95 -10.98
N ARG A 44 -21.62 17.43 -9.91
CA ARG A 44 -22.52 18.19 -9.02
C ARG A 44 -21.81 18.63 -7.74
N ASN A 45 -21.00 17.76 -7.16
CA ASN A 45 -20.26 17.98 -5.92
C ASN A 45 -18.92 17.21 -5.94
N PRO A 46 -17.86 17.77 -6.56
CA PRO A 46 -16.57 17.09 -6.69
C PRO A 46 -15.88 16.88 -5.33
N ALA A 47 -16.11 17.76 -4.35
CA ALA A 47 -15.57 17.59 -2.99
C ALA A 47 -16.16 16.35 -2.31
N GLN A 48 -17.49 16.18 -2.37
CA GLN A 48 -18.15 14.98 -1.85
C GLN A 48 -17.74 13.71 -2.61
N ALA A 49 -17.55 13.80 -3.93
CA ALA A 49 -17.04 12.69 -4.74
C ALA A 49 -15.62 12.27 -4.31
N LEU A 50 -14.73 13.22 -4.00
CA LEU A 50 -13.39 12.94 -3.47
C LEU A 50 -13.43 12.28 -2.09
N THR A 51 -14.30 12.76 -1.19
CA THR A 51 -14.48 12.13 0.14
C THR A 51 -14.96 10.69 0.01
N LEU A 52 -16.00 10.44 -0.80
CA LEU A 52 -16.49 9.08 -1.04
C LEU A 52 -15.42 8.16 -1.65
N LEU A 53 -14.60 8.70 -2.56
CA LEU A 53 -13.52 7.93 -3.18
C LEU A 53 -12.38 7.61 -2.19
N ASN A 54 -12.04 8.55 -1.29
CA ASN A 54 -11.10 8.32 -0.19
C ASN A 54 -11.63 7.25 0.78
N ASP A 55 -12.90 7.33 1.16
CA ASP A 55 -13.54 6.34 2.04
C ASP A 55 -13.57 4.96 1.39
N ALA A 56 -13.89 4.88 0.11
CA ALA A 56 -13.88 3.64 -0.66
C ALA A 56 -12.46 3.02 -0.69
N GLN A 57 -11.42 3.82 -0.92
CA GLN A 57 -10.03 3.35 -0.90
C GLN A 57 -9.62 2.83 0.48
N ASN A 58 -9.96 3.55 1.56
CA ASN A 58 -9.64 3.14 2.93
C ASN A 58 -10.35 1.84 3.32
N ARG A 59 -11.63 1.69 2.96
CA ARG A 59 -12.38 0.44 3.16
C ARG A 59 -11.79 -0.71 2.36
N PHE A 60 -11.41 -0.47 1.10
CA PHE A 60 -10.78 -1.49 0.26
C PHE A 60 -9.46 -1.99 0.85
N ARG A 61 -8.61 -1.10 1.39
CA ARG A 61 -7.37 -1.51 2.08
C ARG A 61 -7.63 -2.46 3.26
N GLY A 62 -8.74 -2.27 3.97
CA GLY A 62 -9.11 -3.12 5.11
C GLY A 62 -9.79 -4.44 4.73
N SER A 63 -10.38 -4.55 3.53
CA SER A 63 -11.15 -5.72 3.11
C SER A 63 -10.47 -6.59 2.05
N ALA A 64 -9.39 -6.12 1.42
CA ALA A 64 -8.72 -6.79 0.30
C ALA A 64 -7.62 -7.80 0.71
N SER A 65 -7.57 -8.26 1.96
CA SER A 65 -6.48 -9.14 2.44
C SER A 65 -6.42 -10.51 1.74
N ASP A 66 -7.53 -11.00 1.18
CA ASP A 66 -7.58 -12.26 0.40
C ASP A 66 -7.38 -12.05 -1.12
N LEU A 67 -7.20 -10.80 -1.58
CA LEU A 67 -6.92 -10.52 -2.98
C LEU A 67 -5.44 -10.73 -3.28
N ALA A 68 -5.10 -11.21 -4.48
CA ALA A 68 -3.71 -11.23 -4.93
C ALA A 68 -3.13 -9.80 -4.93
N SER A 69 -1.91 -9.64 -4.41
CA SER A 69 -1.27 -8.33 -4.21
C SER A 69 -1.23 -7.47 -5.48
N GLN A 70 -1.00 -8.09 -6.64
CA GLN A 70 -1.00 -7.40 -7.93
C GLN A 70 -2.37 -6.80 -8.30
N LEU A 71 -3.47 -7.47 -7.93
CA LEU A 71 -4.83 -6.99 -8.17
C LEU A 71 -5.19 -5.89 -7.17
N SER A 72 -4.80 -6.02 -5.90
CA SER A 72 -5.05 -4.99 -4.89
C SER A 72 -4.29 -3.70 -5.21
N ASP A 73 -3.02 -3.82 -5.60
CA ASP A 73 -2.19 -2.68 -5.98
C ASP A 73 -2.72 -1.99 -7.23
N GLY A 74 -3.17 -2.78 -8.22
CA GLY A 74 -3.81 -2.27 -9.43
C GLY A 74 -5.08 -1.46 -9.13
N ILE A 75 -5.93 -1.95 -8.22
CA ILE A 75 -7.14 -1.22 -7.79
C ILE A 75 -6.77 0.05 -7.02
N LEU A 76 -5.87 -0.03 -6.04
CA LEU A 76 -5.45 1.13 -5.24
C LEU A 76 -4.83 2.24 -6.09
N ARG A 77 -4.02 1.86 -7.09
CA ARG A 77 -3.43 2.82 -8.03
C ARG A 77 -4.50 3.50 -8.88
N ASN A 78 -5.45 2.75 -9.44
CA ASN A 78 -6.52 3.35 -10.25
C ASN A 78 -7.50 4.18 -9.41
N LEU A 79 -7.70 3.85 -8.13
CA LEU A 79 -8.45 4.68 -7.19
C LEU A 79 -7.74 6.01 -6.91
N GLU A 80 -6.41 6.00 -6.80
CA GLU A 80 -5.62 7.22 -6.64
C GLU A 80 -5.66 8.08 -7.92
N ASP A 81 -5.46 7.46 -9.08
CA ASP A 81 -5.56 8.13 -10.38
C ASP A 81 -6.98 8.71 -10.61
N ALA A 82 -8.02 8.05 -10.10
CA ALA A 82 -9.41 8.55 -10.16
C ALA A 82 -9.60 9.82 -9.31
N LYS A 83 -8.91 9.97 -8.17
CA LYS A 83 -8.94 11.22 -7.40
C LYS A 83 -8.31 12.36 -8.19
N VAL A 84 -7.17 12.08 -8.83
CA VAL A 84 -6.49 13.05 -9.71
C VAL A 84 -7.42 13.46 -10.85
N ALA A 85 -8.17 12.53 -11.44
CA ALA A 85 -9.15 12.84 -12.47
C ALA A 85 -10.26 13.78 -11.99
N ILE A 86 -10.80 13.58 -10.77
CA ILE A 86 -11.79 14.48 -10.17
C ILE A 86 -11.19 15.87 -9.91
N GLN A 87 -9.97 15.94 -9.38
CA GLN A 87 -9.26 17.20 -9.14
C GLN A 87 -9.02 17.98 -10.45
N ARG A 88 -8.67 17.27 -11.52
CA ARG A 88 -8.50 17.83 -12.88
C ARG A 88 -9.83 18.08 -13.61
N ARG A 89 -10.97 17.76 -12.98
CA ARG A 89 -12.32 17.84 -13.57
C ARG A 89 -12.44 17.05 -14.90
N SER A 90 -11.71 15.96 -15.02
CA SER A 90 -11.71 15.10 -16.21
C SER A 90 -12.66 13.93 -16.02
N ARG A 91 -13.87 14.05 -16.57
CA ARG A 91 -14.89 13.00 -16.53
C ARG A 91 -14.45 11.73 -17.29
N THR A 92 -13.83 11.91 -18.45
CA THR A 92 -13.35 10.81 -19.29
C THR A 92 -12.27 10.01 -18.59
N ASP A 93 -11.33 10.66 -17.91
CA ASP A 93 -10.30 9.94 -17.14
C ASP A 93 -10.90 9.19 -15.96
N LEU A 94 -11.85 9.80 -15.23
CA LEU A 94 -12.53 9.13 -14.12
C LEU A 94 -13.26 7.87 -14.58
N GLU A 95 -14.03 7.96 -15.66
CA GLU A 95 -14.76 6.83 -16.23
C GLU A 95 -13.80 5.73 -16.71
N ALA A 96 -12.68 6.10 -17.34
CA ALA A 96 -11.65 5.14 -17.74
C ALA A 96 -11.03 4.40 -16.54
N ARG A 97 -10.67 5.10 -15.46
CA ARG A 97 -10.15 4.45 -14.23
C ARG A 97 -11.16 3.50 -13.62
N ILE A 98 -12.44 3.88 -13.59
CA ILE A 98 -13.49 3.02 -13.06
C ILE A 98 -13.68 1.76 -13.91
N LEU A 99 -13.59 1.87 -15.24
CA LEU A 99 -13.62 0.69 -16.12
C LEU A 99 -12.45 -0.26 -15.83
N VAL A 100 -11.24 0.27 -15.64
CA VAL A 100 -10.08 -0.56 -15.29
C VAL A 100 -10.26 -1.23 -13.93
N ILE A 101 -10.74 -0.51 -12.91
CA ILE A 101 -11.04 -1.09 -11.58
C ILE A 101 -12.06 -2.23 -11.71
N ARG A 102 -13.13 -2.04 -12.50
CA ARG A 102 -14.12 -3.07 -12.79
C ARG A 102 -13.52 -4.29 -13.48
N GLY A 103 -12.59 -4.10 -14.43
CA GLY A 103 -11.87 -5.19 -15.09
C GLY A 103 -11.02 -6.02 -14.12
N ILE A 104 -10.29 -5.35 -13.21
CA ILE A 104 -9.48 -6.03 -12.19
C ILE A 104 -10.36 -6.80 -11.20
N LEU A 105 -11.47 -6.22 -10.74
CA LEU A 105 -12.46 -6.92 -9.91
C LEU A 105 -13.11 -8.09 -10.67
N GLY A 106 -13.40 -7.89 -11.96
CA GLY A 106 -13.91 -8.93 -12.85
C GLY A 106 -12.98 -10.12 -12.94
N LYS A 107 -11.65 -9.90 -12.99
CA LYS A 107 -10.65 -10.96 -12.93
C LYS A 107 -10.71 -11.75 -11.62
N ALA A 108 -10.75 -11.06 -10.48
CA ALA A 108 -10.88 -11.71 -9.18
C ALA A 108 -12.19 -12.51 -9.04
N LEU A 109 -13.31 -11.96 -9.52
CA LEU A 109 -14.61 -12.64 -9.55
C LEU A 109 -14.60 -13.86 -10.49
N TYR A 110 -13.91 -13.76 -11.63
CA TYR A 110 -13.73 -14.87 -12.58
C TYR A 110 -12.97 -16.02 -11.93
N ASP A 111 -11.83 -15.73 -11.30
CA ASP A 111 -11.02 -16.77 -10.65
C ASP A 111 -11.80 -17.42 -9.49
N ALA A 112 -12.49 -16.63 -8.67
CA ALA A 112 -13.33 -17.12 -7.58
C ALA A 112 -14.51 -17.96 -8.07
N TYR A 113 -15.12 -17.59 -9.20
CA TYR A 113 -16.19 -18.35 -9.83
C TYR A 113 -15.72 -19.75 -10.25
N PHE A 114 -14.58 -19.84 -10.96
CA PHE A 114 -14.02 -21.13 -11.36
C PHE A 114 -13.60 -21.97 -10.16
N ALA A 115 -13.09 -21.35 -9.08
CA ALA A 115 -12.80 -22.03 -7.83
C ALA A 115 -14.07 -22.63 -7.19
N ALA A 116 -15.17 -21.85 -7.12
CA ALA A 116 -16.44 -22.30 -6.55
C ALA A 116 -17.09 -23.44 -7.38
N VAL A 117 -17.02 -23.38 -8.72
CA VAL A 117 -17.50 -24.47 -9.60
C VAL A 117 -16.66 -25.73 -9.37
N THR A 118 -15.34 -25.61 -9.28
CA THR A 118 -14.43 -26.74 -9.01
C THR A 118 -14.70 -27.37 -7.64
N ALA A 119 -14.97 -26.53 -6.63
CA ALA A 119 -15.36 -26.96 -5.28
C ALA A 119 -16.81 -27.48 -5.19
N LYS A 120 -17.57 -27.52 -6.31
CA LYS A 120 -18.99 -27.90 -6.39
C LYS A 120 -19.92 -27.05 -5.51
N GLN A 121 -19.53 -25.81 -5.21
CA GLN A 121 -20.32 -24.85 -4.45
C GLN A 121 -21.25 -24.06 -5.38
N ILE A 122 -22.21 -24.74 -6.01
CA ILE A 122 -23.07 -24.16 -7.07
C ILE A 122 -23.82 -22.88 -6.64
N PRO A 123 -24.41 -22.77 -5.44
CA PRO A 123 -25.09 -21.53 -5.02
C PRO A 123 -24.12 -20.33 -4.95
N GLN A 124 -22.90 -20.55 -4.44
CA GLN A 124 -21.87 -19.52 -4.37
C GLN A 124 -21.37 -19.15 -5.77
N ALA A 125 -21.19 -20.13 -6.66
CA ALA A 125 -20.83 -19.89 -8.05
C ALA A 125 -21.88 -19.04 -8.78
N GLN A 126 -23.18 -19.25 -8.53
CA GLN A 126 -24.26 -18.44 -9.13
C GLN A 126 -24.23 -16.98 -8.64
N GLU A 127 -23.96 -16.75 -7.36
CA GLU A 127 -23.81 -15.39 -6.81
C GLU A 127 -22.60 -14.65 -7.38
N LEU A 128 -21.47 -15.36 -7.57
CA LEU A 128 -20.27 -14.82 -8.20
C LEU A 128 -20.49 -14.54 -9.69
N LEU A 129 -21.20 -15.42 -10.39
CA LEU A 129 -21.54 -15.27 -11.81
C LEU A 129 -22.35 -14.00 -12.07
N ARG A 130 -23.34 -13.70 -11.23
CA ARG A 130 -24.15 -12.47 -11.34
C ARG A 130 -23.28 -11.22 -11.23
N ARG A 131 -22.34 -11.20 -10.28
CA ARG A 131 -21.41 -10.09 -10.06
C ARG A 131 -20.39 -9.96 -11.18
N LEU A 132 -19.88 -11.08 -11.69
CA LEU A 132 -18.98 -11.11 -12.83
C LEU A 132 -19.63 -10.51 -14.09
N ILE A 133 -20.89 -10.85 -14.34
CA ILE A 133 -21.67 -10.30 -15.47
C ILE A 133 -21.87 -8.79 -15.30
N ALA A 134 -22.19 -8.34 -14.09
CA ALA A 134 -22.36 -6.91 -13.79
C ALA A 134 -21.04 -6.13 -13.91
N ALA A 135 -19.92 -6.70 -13.45
CA ALA A 135 -18.60 -6.07 -13.47
C ALA A 135 -18.09 -5.85 -14.91
N SER A 136 -18.30 -6.85 -15.77
CA SER A 136 -17.79 -6.90 -17.14
C SER A 136 -18.83 -6.51 -18.20
N GLU A 137 -20.04 -6.10 -17.81
CA GLU A 137 -21.16 -5.74 -18.72
C GLU A 137 -21.46 -6.85 -19.74
N LEU A 138 -21.46 -8.12 -19.30
CA LEU A 138 -21.64 -9.28 -20.19
C LEU A 138 -23.11 -9.51 -20.59
N PRO A 139 -23.38 -10.22 -21.70
CA PRO A 139 -24.73 -10.49 -22.18
C PRO A 139 -25.59 -11.27 -21.18
N ALA A 140 -26.89 -10.91 -21.11
CA ALA A 140 -27.86 -11.52 -20.21
C ALA A 140 -28.16 -13.01 -20.51
N THR A 141 -27.74 -13.54 -21.65
CA THR A 141 -27.89 -14.95 -22.05
C THR A 141 -26.79 -15.86 -21.49
N LEU A 142 -25.70 -15.29 -20.95
CA LEU A 142 -24.57 -16.05 -20.40
C LEU A 142 -24.90 -16.90 -19.16
N PRO A 143 -25.73 -16.44 -18.19
CA PRO A 143 -26.01 -17.19 -16.96
C PRO A 143 -26.55 -18.59 -17.22
N GLU A 144 -27.48 -18.74 -18.14
CA GLU A 144 -28.15 -20.01 -18.44
C GLU A 144 -27.14 -21.02 -19.00
N GLN A 145 -26.35 -20.62 -20.00
CA GLN A 145 -25.33 -21.45 -20.63
C GLN A 145 -24.20 -21.82 -19.66
N ALA A 146 -23.74 -20.86 -18.86
CA ALA A 146 -22.70 -21.07 -17.87
C ALA A 146 -23.18 -22.01 -16.74
N THR A 147 -24.42 -21.86 -16.28
CA THR A 147 -25.01 -22.72 -15.25
C THR A 147 -25.18 -24.15 -15.74
N ALA A 148 -25.65 -24.34 -16.99
CA ALA A 148 -25.74 -25.67 -17.59
C ALA A 148 -24.38 -26.39 -17.65
N LEU A 149 -23.33 -25.69 -18.08
CA LEU A 149 -21.97 -26.24 -18.15
C LEU A 149 -21.34 -26.48 -16.77
N ALA A 150 -21.60 -25.59 -15.81
CA ALA A 150 -21.13 -25.76 -14.43
C ALA A 150 -21.79 -26.97 -13.75
N ASN A 151 -23.10 -27.17 -13.95
CA ASN A 151 -23.83 -28.34 -13.44
C ASN A 151 -23.35 -29.65 -14.09
N ALA A 152 -22.94 -29.59 -15.37
CA ALA A 152 -22.34 -30.72 -16.08
C ALA A 152 -20.85 -30.94 -15.74
N ALA A 153 -20.27 -30.19 -14.79
CA ALA A 153 -18.84 -30.21 -14.44
C ALA A 153 -17.89 -30.02 -15.64
N ASN A 154 -18.36 -29.37 -16.72
CA ASN A 154 -17.59 -29.17 -17.94
C ASN A 154 -16.77 -27.87 -17.87
N LEU A 155 -15.68 -27.90 -17.08
CA LEU A 155 -14.81 -26.73 -16.85
C LEU A 155 -14.17 -26.19 -18.14
N ASN A 156 -13.78 -27.07 -19.07
CA ASN A 156 -13.18 -26.63 -20.34
C ASN A 156 -14.23 -25.94 -21.24
N GLY A 157 -15.45 -26.50 -21.32
CA GLY A 157 -16.56 -25.87 -22.03
C GLY A 157 -16.92 -24.51 -21.42
N LEU A 158 -16.90 -24.41 -20.09
CA LEU A 158 -17.14 -23.17 -19.37
C LEU A 158 -16.07 -22.11 -19.68
N ARG A 159 -14.78 -22.50 -19.64
CA ARG A 159 -13.66 -21.60 -20.00
C ARG A 159 -13.78 -21.12 -21.44
N LEU A 160 -14.04 -22.02 -22.39
CA LEU A 160 -14.25 -21.69 -23.81
C LEU A 160 -15.43 -20.73 -24.02
N LEU A 161 -16.53 -20.94 -23.29
CA LEU A 161 -17.70 -20.05 -23.32
C LEU A 161 -17.31 -18.64 -22.89
N PHE A 162 -16.68 -18.49 -21.72
CA PHE A 162 -16.25 -17.17 -21.23
C PHE A 162 -15.23 -16.50 -22.15
N GLU A 163 -14.18 -17.20 -22.57
CA GLU A 163 -13.18 -16.65 -23.49
C GLU A 163 -13.82 -16.11 -24.77
N ARG A 164 -14.79 -16.85 -25.33
CA ARG A 164 -15.52 -16.41 -26.52
C ARG A 164 -16.32 -15.15 -26.25
N VAL A 165 -17.08 -15.11 -25.16
CA VAL A 165 -17.92 -13.94 -24.82
C VAL A 165 -17.05 -12.71 -24.55
N TYR A 166 -15.96 -12.84 -23.79
CA TYR A 166 -15.03 -11.75 -23.55
C TYR A 166 -14.40 -11.26 -24.87
N ALA A 167 -13.93 -12.17 -25.73
CA ALA A 167 -13.33 -11.80 -27.00
C ALA A 167 -14.31 -11.12 -27.98
N GLN A 168 -15.56 -11.58 -28.05
CA GLN A 168 -16.61 -10.91 -28.82
C GLN A 168 -16.88 -9.50 -28.31
N ASN A 169 -16.99 -9.32 -26.99
CA ASN A 169 -17.23 -8.00 -26.40
C ASN A 169 -16.03 -7.05 -26.56
N MET A 170 -14.79 -7.57 -26.47
CA MET A 170 -13.58 -6.81 -26.81
C MET A 170 -13.62 -6.32 -28.26
N LEU A 171 -13.95 -7.21 -29.21
CA LEU A 171 -14.04 -6.86 -30.63
C LEU A 171 -15.12 -5.81 -30.88
N ASN A 172 -16.28 -5.95 -30.25
CA ASN A 172 -17.37 -4.97 -30.34
C ASN A 172 -16.96 -3.60 -29.78
N ALA A 173 -16.25 -3.57 -28.65
CA ALA A 173 -15.75 -2.34 -28.06
C ALA A 173 -14.71 -1.64 -28.96
N ILE A 174 -13.74 -2.38 -29.53
CA ILE A 174 -12.75 -1.81 -30.46
C ILE A 174 -13.42 -1.32 -31.76
N ASN A 175 -14.40 -2.06 -32.29
CA ASN A 175 -15.14 -1.63 -33.47
C ASN A 175 -15.94 -0.34 -33.22
N ARG A 176 -16.61 -0.23 -32.06
CA ARG A 176 -17.26 1.02 -31.64
C ARG A 176 -16.26 2.16 -31.53
N ALA A 177 -15.12 1.95 -30.86
CA ALA A 177 -14.08 2.96 -30.70
C ALA A 177 -13.58 3.51 -32.04
N ARG A 178 -13.45 2.64 -33.05
CA ARG A 178 -13.06 3.04 -34.41
C ARG A 178 -14.11 3.87 -35.14
N SER A 179 -15.40 3.68 -34.84
CA SER A 179 -16.51 4.42 -35.45
C SER A 179 -16.89 5.70 -34.69
N GLN A 180 -16.32 5.96 -33.51
CA GLN A 180 -16.62 7.16 -32.74
C GLN A 180 -16.09 8.42 -33.42
N ALA A 181 -16.91 9.48 -33.43
CA ALA A 181 -16.48 10.81 -33.86
C ALA A 181 -15.67 11.55 -32.77
N SER A 182 -15.94 11.26 -31.50
CA SER A 182 -15.25 11.86 -30.35
C SER A 182 -14.06 10.99 -29.92
N LEU A 183 -12.88 11.61 -29.75
CA LEU A 183 -11.70 10.95 -29.20
C LEU A 183 -11.91 10.47 -27.76
N GLN A 184 -12.69 11.21 -26.96
CA GLN A 184 -13.04 10.82 -25.60
C GLN A 184 -13.90 9.54 -25.59
N ALA A 185 -14.89 9.46 -26.48
CA ALA A 185 -15.72 8.27 -26.61
C ALA A 185 -14.89 7.06 -27.11
N ALA A 186 -14.00 7.28 -28.08
CA ALA A 186 -13.08 6.23 -28.56
C ALA A 186 -12.14 5.74 -27.44
N TYR A 187 -11.69 6.64 -26.57
CA TYR A 187 -10.83 6.31 -25.43
C TYR A 187 -11.55 5.45 -24.40
N LEU A 188 -12.81 5.75 -24.09
CA LEU A 188 -13.61 4.94 -23.18
C LEU A 188 -13.94 3.56 -23.76
N ASP A 189 -14.30 3.48 -25.04
CA ASP A 189 -14.56 2.20 -25.70
C ASP A 189 -13.30 1.33 -25.77
N THR A 190 -12.13 1.93 -26.05
CA THR A 190 -10.84 1.22 -26.02
C THR A 190 -10.48 0.77 -24.60
N THR A 191 -10.76 1.60 -23.59
CA THR A 191 -10.55 1.25 -22.18
C THR A 191 -11.47 0.11 -21.74
N ARG A 192 -12.72 0.08 -22.21
CA ARG A 192 -13.64 -1.04 -21.98
C ARG A 192 -13.08 -2.34 -22.57
N ALA A 193 -12.53 -2.29 -23.79
CA ALA A 193 -11.89 -3.45 -24.39
C ALA A 193 -10.68 -3.93 -23.58
N TYR A 194 -9.86 -3.01 -23.05
CA TYR A 194 -8.74 -3.34 -22.18
C TYR A 194 -9.20 -3.98 -20.85
N ALA A 195 -10.24 -3.43 -20.22
CA ALA A 195 -10.79 -3.98 -18.98
C ALA A 195 -11.32 -5.42 -19.16
N LEU A 196 -11.92 -5.72 -20.31
CA LEU A 196 -12.36 -7.07 -20.67
C LEU A 196 -11.16 -8.02 -20.90
N TYR A 197 -10.08 -7.52 -21.52
CA TYR A 197 -8.85 -8.30 -21.72
C TYR A 197 -8.22 -8.74 -20.39
N LEU A 198 -8.18 -7.86 -19.38
CA LEU A 198 -7.61 -8.17 -18.06
C LEU A 198 -8.20 -9.43 -17.42
N VAL A 199 -9.47 -9.76 -17.70
CA VAL A 199 -10.12 -10.95 -17.15
C VAL A 199 -9.62 -12.24 -17.80
N VAL A 200 -9.31 -12.19 -19.10
CA VAL A 200 -8.93 -13.36 -19.91
C VAL A 200 -7.45 -13.37 -20.33
N GLN A 201 -6.64 -12.46 -19.79
CA GLN A 201 -5.22 -12.28 -20.16
C GLN A 201 -4.38 -13.55 -19.96
N ASP A 202 -4.76 -14.40 -18.99
CA ASP A 202 -4.05 -15.65 -18.69
C ASP A 202 -4.50 -16.82 -19.58
N SER A 203 -5.35 -16.57 -20.59
CA SER A 203 -5.78 -17.63 -21.50
C SER A 203 -4.61 -18.07 -22.39
N PRO A 204 -4.31 -19.38 -22.47
CA PRO A 204 -3.28 -19.88 -23.37
C PRO A 204 -3.64 -19.66 -24.85
N ARG A 205 -4.92 -19.43 -25.14
CA ARG A 205 -5.44 -19.14 -26.49
C ARG A 205 -5.37 -17.65 -26.84
N ALA A 206 -5.03 -16.77 -25.89
CA ALA A 206 -4.80 -15.34 -26.17
C ALA A 206 -3.38 -15.09 -26.71
N ASN A 207 -2.67 -16.12 -27.19
CA ASN A 207 -1.31 -16.01 -27.68
C ASN A 207 -1.24 -15.03 -28.88
N GLY A 208 -0.49 -13.93 -28.70
CA GLY A 208 -0.38 -12.82 -29.66
C GLY A 208 -1.20 -11.57 -29.32
N LEU A 209 -2.06 -11.62 -28.30
CA LEU A 209 -2.80 -10.47 -27.75
C LEU A 209 -2.21 -10.08 -26.38
N SER A 210 -1.71 -8.84 -26.27
CA SER A 210 -1.02 -8.36 -25.08
C SER A 210 -1.67 -7.10 -24.49
N ALA A 211 -1.46 -6.84 -23.20
CA ALA A 211 -1.85 -5.57 -22.56
C ALA A 211 -1.25 -4.36 -23.29
N GLN A 212 -0.02 -4.48 -23.79
CA GLN A 212 0.69 -3.40 -24.49
C GLN A 212 0.00 -2.98 -25.79
N ASP A 213 -0.72 -3.90 -26.46
CA ASP A 213 -1.50 -3.57 -27.65
C ASP A 213 -2.62 -2.58 -27.35
N PHE A 214 -3.31 -2.76 -26.22
CA PHE A 214 -4.37 -1.87 -25.75
C PHE A 214 -3.80 -0.55 -25.21
N VAL A 215 -2.73 -0.62 -24.41
CA VAL A 215 -2.08 0.57 -23.85
C VAL A 215 -1.53 1.46 -24.96
N GLY A 216 -0.94 0.88 -26.00
CA GLY A 216 -0.49 1.61 -27.18
C GLY A 216 -1.64 2.33 -27.88
N ALA A 217 -2.78 1.66 -28.09
CA ALA A 217 -3.96 2.29 -28.70
C ALA A 217 -4.52 3.44 -27.84
N LEU A 218 -4.56 3.27 -26.52
CA LEU A 218 -4.95 4.32 -25.58
C LEU A 218 -3.97 5.50 -25.59
N ALA A 219 -2.67 5.24 -25.69
CA ALA A 219 -1.64 6.28 -25.79
C ALA A 219 -1.85 7.13 -27.05
N LYS A 220 -2.15 6.52 -28.20
CA LYS A 220 -2.45 7.24 -29.46
C LYS A 220 -3.68 8.15 -29.33
N LEU A 221 -4.75 7.66 -28.69
CA LEU A 221 -5.94 8.47 -28.42
C LEU A 221 -5.63 9.62 -27.47
N SER A 222 -4.83 9.38 -26.43
CA SER A 222 -4.43 10.43 -25.49
C SER A 222 -3.53 11.49 -26.13
N ALA A 223 -2.75 11.14 -27.15
CA ALA A 223 -1.88 12.04 -27.89
C ALA A 223 -2.61 12.76 -29.05
N ASN A 224 -3.94 12.64 -29.15
CA ASN A 224 -4.75 13.16 -30.27
C ASN A 224 -4.34 12.63 -31.66
N GLN A 225 -3.76 11.43 -31.74
CA GLN A 225 -3.31 10.80 -32.99
C GLN A 225 -4.39 9.87 -33.55
N ALA A 226 -5.46 10.45 -34.09
CA ALA A 226 -6.67 9.70 -34.51
C ALA A 226 -6.40 8.68 -35.63
N GLU A 227 -5.60 9.02 -36.64
CA GLU A 227 -5.31 8.11 -37.77
C GLU A 227 -4.41 6.94 -37.35
N ASP A 228 -3.36 7.22 -36.55
CA ASP A 228 -2.51 6.19 -35.96
C ASP A 228 -3.33 5.23 -35.09
N PHE A 229 -4.24 5.78 -34.27
CA PHE A 229 -5.16 4.98 -33.49
C PHE A 229 -6.01 4.07 -34.38
N ARG A 230 -6.58 4.57 -35.49
CA ARG A 230 -7.40 3.74 -36.38
C ARG A 230 -6.60 2.58 -36.98
N SER A 231 -5.35 2.81 -37.36
CA SER A 231 -4.45 1.77 -37.83
C SER A 231 -4.18 0.72 -36.74
N GLN A 232 -3.81 1.17 -35.55
CA GLN A 232 -3.54 0.30 -34.41
C GLN A 232 -4.79 -0.48 -33.96
N ALA A 233 -5.96 0.14 -33.96
CA ALA A 233 -7.23 -0.49 -33.63
C ALA A 233 -7.64 -1.55 -34.67
N ARG A 234 -7.28 -1.38 -35.95
CA ARG A 234 -7.42 -2.44 -36.97
C ARG A 234 -6.53 -3.64 -36.65
N ALA A 235 -5.24 -3.41 -36.37
CA ALA A 235 -4.32 -4.47 -35.98
C ALA A 235 -4.80 -5.20 -34.71
N LEU A 236 -5.27 -4.45 -33.71
CA LEU A 236 -5.84 -5.00 -32.48
C LEU A 236 -7.09 -5.83 -32.76
N SER A 237 -8.00 -5.36 -33.64
CA SER A 237 -9.18 -6.14 -34.04
C SER A 237 -8.81 -7.46 -34.72
N GLN A 238 -7.75 -7.49 -35.54
CA GLN A 238 -7.24 -8.71 -36.15
C GLN A 238 -6.68 -9.69 -35.12
N LYS A 239 -5.93 -9.20 -34.12
CA LYS A 239 -5.42 -10.02 -33.01
C LYS A 239 -6.55 -10.63 -32.18
N ILE A 240 -7.60 -9.86 -31.88
CA ILE A 240 -8.78 -10.35 -31.15
C ILE A 240 -9.55 -11.39 -32.00
N GLN A 241 -9.63 -11.20 -33.32
CA GLN A 241 -10.22 -12.20 -34.22
C GLN A 241 -9.38 -13.49 -34.27
N ALA A 242 -8.05 -13.40 -34.28
CA ALA A 242 -7.18 -14.57 -34.18
C ALA A 242 -7.40 -15.34 -32.87
N PHE A 243 -7.56 -14.63 -31.74
CA PHE A 243 -7.96 -15.25 -30.47
C PHE A 243 -9.31 -15.99 -30.59
N LEU A 244 -10.32 -15.37 -31.20
CA LEU A 244 -11.62 -16.03 -31.45
C LEU A 244 -11.49 -17.30 -32.32
N GLN A 245 -10.61 -17.30 -33.32
CA GLN A 245 -10.34 -18.46 -34.16
C GLN A 245 -9.69 -19.60 -33.37
N GLN A 246 -8.71 -19.29 -32.51
CA GLN A 246 -8.03 -20.28 -31.65
C GLN A 246 -8.99 -20.94 -30.63
N ILE A 247 -10.04 -20.24 -30.20
CA ILE A 247 -11.11 -20.82 -29.35
C ILE A 247 -11.94 -21.86 -30.13
N GLY A 248 -12.07 -21.70 -31.46
CA GLY A 248 -12.83 -22.60 -32.33
C GLY A 248 -12.05 -23.82 -32.84
N SER A 249 -10.71 -23.77 -32.81
CA SER A 249 -9.85 -24.88 -33.26
C SER A 249 -9.84 -26.04 -32.25
N ARG A 250 -10.24 -27.24 -32.67
CA ARG A 250 -10.12 -28.47 -31.85
C ARG A 250 -8.63 -28.77 -31.62
N PRO A 251 -8.17 -29.07 -30.40
CA PRO A 251 -6.78 -29.46 -30.18
C PRO A 251 -6.50 -30.82 -30.81
N SER A 252 -5.53 -30.87 -31.72
CA SER A 252 -4.89 -32.12 -32.14
C SER A 252 -4.11 -32.68 -30.96
N SER A 253 -4.58 -33.81 -30.43
CA SER A 253 -3.85 -34.83 -29.67
C SER A 253 -2.55 -34.38 -28.99
N GLN A 254 -2.65 -33.52 -27.98
CA GLN A 254 -1.58 -33.37 -26.99
C GLN A 254 -2.03 -34.02 -25.69
N SER A 255 -1.16 -34.92 -25.21
CA SER A 255 -1.24 -35.74 -24.03
C SER A 255 -1.96 -35.06 -22.87
N ALA A 256 -2.78 -35.83 -22.16
CA ALA A 256 -3.51 -35.42 -20.95
C ALA A 256 -2.60 -34.68 -19.95
N GLN A 257 -2.51 -33.36 -20.09
CA GLN A 257 -2.01 -32.48 -19.04
C GLN A 257 -3.16 -32.26 -18.07
N ALA A 258 -2.89 -32.49 -16.79
CA ALA A 258 -3.82 -32.29 -15.70
C ALA A 258 -4.54 -30.95 -15.85
N VAL A 259 -5.86 -30.96 -15.65
CA VAL A 259 -6.73 -29.79 -15.67
C VAL A 259 -6.31 -28.85 -14.53
N THR A 260 -5.42 -27.92 -14.82
CA THR A 260 -4.99 -26.90 -13.86
C THR A 260 -6.02 -25.77 -13.81
N PRO A 261 -6.36 -25.25 -12.62
CA PRO A 261 -7.17 -24.04 -12.47
C PRO A 261 -6.52 -22.86 -13.22
N PRO A 262 -7.28 -21.77 -13.52
CA PRO A 262 -6.64 -20.52 -13.95
C PRO A 262 -5.50 -20.17 -12.99
N ALA A 263 -4.35 -19.79 -13.56
CA ALA A 263 -3.21 -19.36 -12.76
C ALA A 263 -3.67 -18.21 -11.85
N SER A 264 -3.54 -18.40 -10.53
CA SER A 264 -3.82 -17.36 -9.56
C SER A 264 -2.64 -16.38 -9.58
N GLY A 265 -2.80 -15.27 -10.30
CA GLY A 265 -1.75 -14.25 -10.42
C GLY A 265 -1.90 -13.43 -11.70
N GLY A 266 -2.67 -12.35 -11.64
CA GLY A 266 -2.84 -11.44 -12.77
C GLY A 266 -1.64 -10.53 -12.94
N VAL A 267 -1.09 -10.47 -14.16
CA VAL A 267 -0.07 -9.48 -14.55
C VAL A 267 -0.58 -8.07 -14.24
N ALA A 268 0.27 -7.22 -13.63
CA ALA A 268 -0.11 -5.90 -13.14
C ALA A 268 -0.80 -5.05 -14.22
N ALA A 269 -2.00 -4.53 -13.92
CA ALA A 269 -2.71 -3.60 -14.78
C ALA A 269 -1.83 -2.36 -15.05
N GLN A 270 -1.59 -2.07 -16.32
CA GLN A 270 -0.86 -0.88 -16.75
C GLN A 270 -1.87 0.26 -16.95
N SER A 271 -1.85 1.26 -16.07
CA SER A 271 -2.68 2.46 -16.21
C SER A 271 -2.35 3.20 -17.52
N PRO A 272 -3.32 3.53 -18.39
CA PRO A 272 -3.09 4.46 -19.49
C PRO A 272 -2.75 5.85 -18.93
N THR A 273 -1.58 6.38 -19.24
CA THR A 273 -1.13 7.73 -18.86
C THR A 273 -1.63 8.75 -19.89
N PRO A 274 -2.33 9.84 -19.52
CA PRO A 274 -2.58 10.94 -20.44
C PRO A 274 -1.36 11.87 -20.55
N HIS A 275 -0.87 12.08 -21.78
CA HIS A 275 0.13 13.07 -22.24
C HIS A 275 1.62 12.79 -21.87
N PRO A 276 2.59 13.24 -22.71
CA PRO A 276 3.65 12.37 -23.23
C PRO A 276 4.85 12.20 -22.29
N GLN A 277 5.21 10.94 -22.04
CA GLN A 277 6.60 10.53 -21.82
C GLN A 277 7.19 10.14 -23.17
N SER A 278 8.06 10.98 -23.71
CA SER A 278 8.98 10.58 -24.78
C SER A 278 9.95 9.55 -24.19
N LYS A 279 9.82 8.28 -24.59
CA LYS A 279 10.86 7.26 -24.42
C LYS A 279 11.44 6.95 -25.80
N PRO A 280 12.77 7.03 -25.99
CA PRO A 280 13.42 6.58 -27.22
C PRO A 280 13.20 5.08 -27.44
N GLN A 281 12.81 4.68 -28.64
CA GLN A 281 12.82 3.29 -29.07
C GLN A 281 14.25 2.88 -29.42
N THR A 282 14.79 1.89 -28.72
CA THR A 282 15.99 1.14 -29.12
C THR A 282 15.64 0.18 -30.26
N THR A 283 16.16 0.43 -31.45
CA THR A 283 16.25 -0.54 -32.54
C THR A 283 17.45 -1.48 -32.34
N PRO A 284 17.39 -2.76 -32.76
CA PRO A 284 18.54 -3.68 -32.70
C PRO A 284 19.63 -3.26 -33.71
N PRO A 285 20.92 -3.50 -33.42
CA PRO A 285 22.01 -3.07 -34.29
C PRO A 285 22.16 -3.99 -35.51
N SER A 286 22.06 -3.42 -36.71
CA SER A 286 22.68 -3.99 -37.91
C SER A 286 24.13 -3.48 -38.01
N PRO A 287 25.07 -4.27 -38.57
CA PRO A 287 26.50 -4.01 -38.48
C PRO A 287 26.92 -2.76 -39.25
N ILE A 288 27.80 -1.99 -38.62
CA ILE A 288 28.31 -0.67 -39.02
C ILE A 288 29.31 -0.79 -40.19
N PRO A 289 29.16 -0.04 -41.29
CA PRO A 289 30.30 0.42 -42.07
C PRO A 289 30.85 1.70 -41.42
N ALA A 290 32.14 1.71 -41.13
CA ALA A 290 32.85 2.83 -40.53
C ALA A 290 32.69 4.11 -41.37
N VAL A 291 32.26 5.20 -40.73
CA VAL A 291 32.30 6.55 -41.33
C VAL A 291 32.93 7.52 -40.32
N LEU A 292 33.88 8.28 -40.85
CA LEU A 292 34.73 9.28 -40.24
C LEU A 292 33.95 10.42 -39.56
N ALA A 293 34.59 11.02 -38.55
CA ALA A 293 34.10 12.13 -37.75
C ALA A 293 33.63 13.35 -38.58
N GLN A 294 32.48 13.91 -38.17
CA GLN A 294 31.99 15.26 -38.52
C GLN A 294 31.35 15.92 -37.28
N PRO A 295 31.32 17.27 -37.18
CA PRO A 295 31.32 18.00 -35.92
C PRO A 295 29.94 18.36 -35.33
N SER A 296 29.98 18.63 -34.03
CA SER A 296 28.93 19.00 -33.06
C SER A 296 28.07 20.20 -33.49
N ALA A 297 26.77 19.96 -33.73
CA ALA A 297 25.73 20.98 -33.84
C ALA A 297 24.55 20.80 -32.84
N PRO A 298 24.17 19.60 -32.36
CA PRO A 298 23.02 19.46 -31.45
C PRO A 298 23.29 19.90 -29.99
N ALA A 299 24.55 19.98 -29.57
CA ALA A 299 24.92 20.24 -28.18
C ALA A 299 24.84 21.73 -27.82
N GLU A 300 25.14 22.62 -28.77
CA GLU A 300 25.16 24.06 -28.57
C GLU A 300 23.73 24.63 -28.47
N ASP A 301 22.81 24.13 -29.30
CA ASP A 301 21.38 24.43 -29.22
C ASP A 301 20.76 23.99 -27.88
N ALA A 302 21.17 22.81 -27.37
CA ALA A 302 20.70 22.28 -26.10
C ALA A 302 21.21 23.11 -24.89
N TYR A 303 22.48 23.53 -24.93
CA TYR A 303 23.06 24.42 -23.92
C TYR A 303 22.33 25.76 -23.86
N GLN A 304 22.11 26.41 -25.01
CA GLN A 304 21.42 27.71 -25.07
C GLN A 304 19.98 27.62 -24.57
N ARG A 305 19.29 26.51 -24.87
CA ARG A 305 17.94 26.25 -24.36
C ARG A 305 17.91 26.12 -22.85
N LEU A 306 18.81 25.30 -22.28
CA LEU A 306 18.91 25.13 -20.83
C LEU A 306 19.30 26.45 -20.14
N LEU A 307 20.22 27.21 -20.73
CA LEU A 307 20.61 28.53 -20.20
C LEU A 307 19.41 29.48 -20.12
N GLY A 308 18.56 29.49 -21.15
CA GLY A 308 17.32 30.26 -21.16
C GLY A 308 16.38 29.88 -20.02
N ASP A 309 16.16 28.58 -19.81
CA ASP A 309 15.29 28.07 -18.75
C ASP A 309 15.87 28.37 -17.34
N VAL A 310 17.18 28.19 -17.16
CA VAL A 310 17.87 28.43 -15.89
C VAL A 310 17.91 29.93 -15.55
N ARG A 311 18.09 30.82 -16.54
CA ARG A 311 17.98 32.28 -16.36
C ARG A 311 16.56 32.73 -15.98
N PHE A 312 15.52 31.98 -16.36
CA PHE A 312 14.17 32.26 -15.87
C PHE A 312 14.00 31.91 -14.39
N LEU A 313 14.73 30.90 -13.91
CA LEU A 313 14.69 30.46 -12.51
C LEU A 313 15.58 31.31 -11.59
N LEU A 314 16.74 31.75 -12.09
CA LEU A 314 17.78 32.46 -11.35
C LEU A 314 17.90 33.91 -11.83
N SER A 315 17.82 34.86 -10.90
CA SER A 315 17.93 36.29 -11.23
C SER A 315 19.36 36.75 -11.53
N ASP A 316 20.38 35.98 -11.11
CA ASP A 316 21.80 36.28 -11.35
C ASP A 316 22.30 35.56 -12.63
N PRO A 317 22.67 36.30 -13.70
CA PRO A 317 23.07 35.71 -14.97
C PRO A 317 24.39 34.93 -14.88
N ALA A 318 25.32 35.33 -14.01
CA ALA A 318 26.61 34.64 -13.85
C ALA A 318 26.44 33.32 -13.10
N GLN A 319 25.49 33.24 -12.16
CA GLN A 319 25.12 31.98 -11.52
C GLN A 319 24.38 31.05 -12.48
N ALA A 320 23.48 31.60 -13.31
CA ALA A 320 22.77 30.80 -14.31
C ALA A 320 23.74 30.10 -15.27
N GLU A 321 24.76 30.81 -15.77
CA GLU A 321 25.78 30.24 -16.67
C GLU A 321 26.57 29.10 -16.01
N ARG A 322 27.04 29.30 -14.76
CA ARG A 322 27.77 28.26 -14.01
C ARG A 322 26.91 27.02 -13.76
N VAL A 323 25.65 27.21 -13.38
CA VAL A 323 24.72 26.11 -13.14
C VAL A 323 24.43 25.36 -14.45
N THR A 324 24.21 26.07 -15.55
CA THR A 324 24.02 25.46 -16.87
C THR A 324 25.23 24.63 -17.30
N GLU A 325 26.45 25.16 -17.13
CA GLU A 325 27.70 24.45 -17.46
C GLU A 325 27.87 23.17 -16.63
N GLN A 326 27.58 23.23 -15.33
CA GLN A 326 27.61 22.05 -14.45
C GLN A 326 26.59 20.99 -14.85
N LEU A 327 25.37 21.42 -15.20
CA LEU A 327 24.29 20.51 -15.61
C LEU A 327 24.57 19.86 -16.96
N THR A 328 25.04 20.61 -17.96
CA THR A 328 25.40 20.02 -19.26
C THR A 328 26.59 19.07 -19.14
N GLY A 329 27.57 19.38 -18.28
CA GLY A 329 28.65 18.46 -17.92
C GLY A 329 28.16 17.16 -17.27
N ALA A 330 27.03 17.21 -16.55
CA ALA A 330 26.37 16.06 -15.94
C ALA A 330 25.37 15.33 -16.88
N GLY A 331 25.25 15.75 -18.13
CA GLY A 331 24.33 15.17 -19.13
C GLY A 331 22.88 15.64 -19.00
N ILE A 332 22.62 16.73 -18.27
CA ILE A 332 21.31 17.35 -18.12
C ILE A 332 21.18 18.49 -19.12
N PHE A 333 20.26 18.36 -20.08
CA PHE A 333 20.09 19.31 -21.19
C PHE A 333 18.76 20.07 -21.15
N SER A 334 17.90 19.78 -20.18
CA SER A 334 16.63 20.47 -19.97
C SER A 334 16.19 20.42 -18.51
N ILE A 335 15.30 21.33 -18.10
CA ILE A 335 14.69 21.30 -16.76
C ILE A 335 13.84 20.03 -16.57
N ASP A 336 13.29 19.46 -17.64
CA ASP A 336 12.57 18.19 -17.54
C ASP A 336 13.51 17.00 -17.33
N ASP A 337 14.72 17.03 -17.89
CA ASP A 337 15.77 16.04 -17.58
C ASP A 337 16.23 16.18 -16.13
N TRP A 338 16.36 17.41 -15.63
CA TRP A 338 16.63 17.64 -14.21
C TRP A 338 15.53 17.07 -13.30
N LYS A 339 14.25 17.29 -13.62
CA LYS A 339 13.13 16.70 -12.86
C LYS A 339 13.18 15.17 -12.88
N ARG A 340 13.57 14.56 -14.00
CA ARG A 340 13.77 13.11 -14.11
C ARG A 340 14.93 12.65 -13.22
N ALA A 341 16.04 13.38 -13.19
CA ALA A 341 17.17 13.10 -12.31
C ALA A 341 16.75 13.13 -10.83
N VAL A 342 15.95 14.11 -10.40
CA VAL A 342 15.40 14.13 -9.03
C VAL A 342 14.56 12.87 -8.73
N LEU A 343 13.72 12.43 -9.67
CA LEU A 343 12.92 11.21 -9.53
C LEU A 343 13.80 9.95 -9.49
N GLU A 344 14.90 9.92 -10.23
CA GLU A 344 15.86 8.82 -10.22
C GLU A 344 16.59 8.72 -8.87
N VAL A 345 17.10 9.85 -8.36
CA VAL A 345 17.72 9.96 -7.03
C VAL A 345 16.73 9.52 -5.94
N LYS A 346 15.45 9.91 -6.05
CA LYS A 346 14.39 9.44 -5.14
C LYS A 346 14.13 7.93 -5.28
N GLY A 347 14.16 7.40 -6.50
CA GLY A 347 14.05 5.96 -6.76
C GLY A 347 15.19 5.15 -6.12
N GLN A 348 16.40 5.70 -6.09
CA GLN A 348 17.52 5.10 -5.38
C GLN A 348 17.33 5.13 -3.86
N ALA A 349 16.73 6.19 -3.30
CA ALA A 349 16.39 6.23 -1.88
C ALA A 349 15.42 5.10 -1.50
N ILE A 350 14.39 4.86 -2.33
CA ILE A 350 13.44 3.75 -2.16
C ILE A 350 14.15 2.39 -2.30
N THR A 351 15.10 2.28 -3.22
CA THR A 351 15.91 1.06 -3.39
C THR A 351 16.73 0.76 -2.13
N ALA A 352 17.42 1.76 -1.59
CA ALA A 352 18.15 1.64 -0.33
C ALA A 352 17.22 1.32 0.85
N GLN A 353 16.02 1.91 0.91
CA GLN A 353 14.99 1.58 1.90
C GLN A 353 14.61 0.10 1.85
N SER A 354 14.39 -0.44 0.65
CA SER A 354 14.04 -1.85 0.46
C SER A 354 15.15 -2.79 0.94
N GLN A 355 16.42 -2.42 0.68
CA GLN A 355 17.59 -3.18 1.14
C GLN A 355 17.69 -3.18 2.67
N VAL A 356 17.46 -2.04 3.32
CA VAL A 356 17.39 -1.94 4.80
C VAL A 356 16.26 -2.79 5.36
N GLN A 357 15.09 -2.81 4.71
CA GLN A 357 13.95 -3.62 5.15
C GLN A 357 14.26 -5.13 5.16
N VAL A 358 15.10 -5.60 4.24
CA VAL A 358 15.53 -7.02 4.17
C VAL A 358 16.87 -7.27 4.87
N GLY A 359 17.39 -6.32 5.65
CA GLY A 359 18.62 -6.45 6.43
C GLY A 359 19.93 -6.36 5.63
N ARG A 360 19.90 -5.86 4.40
CA ARG A 360 21.07 -5.69 3.51
C ARG A 360 21.69 -4.30 3.67
N PHE A 361 22.22 -4.01 4.87
CA PHE A 361 22.73 -2.68 5.24
C PHE A 361 23.92 -2.21 4.38
N GLU A 362 24.84 -3.11 4.02
CA GLU A 362 25.99 -2.76 3.16
C GLU A 362 25.58 -2.35 1.74
N GLN A 363 24.60 -3.05 1.15
CA GLN A 363 24.06 -2.67 -0.16
C GLN A 363 23.34 -1.32 -0.08
N ALA A 364 22.58 -1.08 1.00
CA ALA A 364 21.94 0.21 1.24
C ALA A 364 22.95 1.36 1.33
N ARG A 365 24.09 1.15 2.01
CA ARG A 365 25.18 2.14 2.08
C ARG A 365 25.81 2.40 0.71
N GLN A 366 25.98 1.37 -0.11
CA GLN A 366 26.48 1.54 -1.48
C GLN A 366 25.50 2.33 -2.36
N THR A 367 24.20 1.99 -2.29
CA THR A 367 23.16 2.74 -3.00
C THR A 367 23.06 4.18 -2.51
N LEU A 368 23.21 4.45 -1.21
CA LEU A 368 23.27 5.82 -0.67
C LEU A 368 24.48 6.61 -1.15
N ARG A 369 25.63 5.95 -1.37
CA ARG A 369 26.82 6.59 -1.97
C ARG A 369 26.59 6.96 -3.44
N GLN A 370 25.98 6.05 -4.21
CA GLN A 370 25.58 6.31 -5.59
C GLN A 370 24.57 7.46 -5.67
N LEU A 371 23.57 7.44 -4.79
CA LEU A 371 22.58 8.49 -4.64
C LEU A 371 23.22 9.84 -4.36
N GLN A 372 24.15 9.91 -3.41
CA GLN A 372 24.84 11.16 -3.11
C GLN A 372 25.63 11.67 -4.31
N SER A 373 26.36 10.79 -5.01
CA SER A 373 27.11 11.18 -6.21
C SER A 373 26.19 11.76 -7.29
N GLN A 374 25.06 11.09 -7.57
CA GLN A 374 24.09 11.58 -8.54
C GLN A 374 23.42 12.87 -8.09
N TYR A 375 23.01 12.98 -6.82
CA TYR A 375 22.45 14.20 -6.25
C TYR A 375 23.40 15.39 -6.44
N ARG A 376 24.67 15.25 -6.04
CA ARG A 376 25.68 16.32 -6.15
C ARG A 376 25.95 16.76 -7.58
N SER A 377 26.01 15.80 -8.50
CA SER A 377 26.33 16.08 -9.91
C SER A 377 25.14 16.64 -10.70
N GLN A 378 23.93 16.14 -10.47
CA GLN A 378 22.76 16.41 -11.34
C GLN A 378 21.69 17.27 -10.68
N VAL A 379 21.51 17.18 -9.36
CA VAL A 379 20.38 17.83 -8.66
C VAL A 379 20.81 19.08 -7.92
N GLU A 380 21.87 18.97 -7.11
CA GLU A 380 22.39 20.02 -6.24
C GLU A 380 22.64 21.36 -6.95
N PRO A 381 23.21 21.45 -8.17
CA PRO A 381 23.54 22.74 -8.78
C PRO A 381 22.34 23.70 -8.86
N ILE A 382 21.15 23.20 -9.23
CA ILE A 382 19.93 24.02 -9.26
C ILE A 382 19.42 24.29 -7.84
N VAL A 383 19.39 23.27 -6.97
CA VAL A 383 18.87 23.41 -5.61
C VAL A 383 19.70 24.41 -4.81
N ALA A 384 21.02 24.34 -4.88
CA ALA A 384 21.94 25.23 -4.18
C ALA A 384 21.79 26.69 -4.65
N ALA A 385 21.53 26.88 -5.95
CA ALA A 385 21.33 28.21 -6.52
C ALA A 385 19.97 28.83 -6.12
N LEU A 386 18.92 28.00 -5.95
CA LEU A 386 17.59 28.45 -5.51
C LEU A 386 17.47 28.57 -4.00
N ASN A 387 18.02 27.61 -3.26
CA ASN A 387 17.95 27.50 -1.81
C ASN A 387 19.21 26.76 -1.27
N PRO A 388 20.28 27.49 -0.93
CA PRO A 388 21.54 26.89 -0.49
C PRO A 388 21.38 26.11 0.82
N ALA A 389 20.52 26.56 1.73
CA ALA A 389 20.26 25.88 2.98
C ALA A 389 19.60 24.50 2.78
N LEU A 390 18.72 24.36 1.79
CA LEU A 390 18.11 23.07 1.44
C LEU A 390 19.12 22.10 0.84
N ALA A 391 19.97 22.58 -0.08
CA ALA A 391 21.02 21.76 -0.68
C ALA A 391 22.02 21.25 0.37
N GLU A 392 22.46 22.13 1.26
CA GLU A 392 23.38 21.78 2.34
C GLU A 392 22.74 20.76 3.30
N ARG A 393 21.50 21.02 3.73
CA ARG A 393 20.75 20.11 4.61
C ARG A 393 20.52 18.74 3.99
N THR A 394 20.18 18.68 2.70
CA THR A 394 20.01 17.42 1.97
C THR A 394 21.32 16.65 1.91
N ASN A 395 22.43 17.31 1.60
CA ASN A 395 23.77 16.71 1.60
C ASN A 395 24.18 16.19 2.99
N GLN A 396 23.93 16.98 4.04
CA GLN A 396 24.17 16.58 5.42
C GLN A 396 23.34 15.36 5.80
N LEU A 397 22.07 15.31 5.42
CA LEU A 397 21.18 14.18 5.69
C LEU A 397 21.65 12.90 5.01
N ILE A 398 21.98 12.97 3.71
CA ILE A 398 22.51 11.82 2.97
C ILE A 398 23.83 11.35 3.58
N GLY A 399 24.74 12.28 3.89
CA GLY A 399 26.02 11.97 4.51
C GLY A 399 25.88 11.31 5.89
N ALA A 400 25.00 11.85 6.73
CA ALA A 400 24.69 11.28 8.03
C ALA A 400 24.10 9.87 7.90
N MET A 401 23.19 9.64 6.95
CA MET A 401 22.62 8.31 6.69
C MET A 401 23.65 7.29 6.20
N GLN A 402 24.65 7.69 5.42
CA GLN A 402 25.71 6.77 4.99
C GLN A 402 26.56 6.25 6.16
N GLN A 403 26.76 7.08 7.19
CA GLN A 403 27.59 6.78 8.36
C GLN A 403 26.77 6.24 9.54
N ALA A 404 25.44 6.31 9.47
CA ALA A 404 24.56 5.91 10.55
C ALA A 404 24.52 4.39 10.75
N VAL A 405 24.31 4.02 12.01
CA VAL A 405 24.13 2.64 12.48
C VAL A 405 22.66 2.42 12.77
N GLY A 406 22.14 1.25 12.41
CA GLY A 406 20.73 0.93 12.65
C GLY A 406 19.75 1.81 11.85
N LEU A 407 20.06 2.05 10.57
CA LEU A 407 19.15 2.73 9.65
C LEU A 407 17.76 2.08 9.67
N ARG A 408 16.73 2.91 9.76
CA ARG A 408 15.32 2.47 9.77
C ARG A 408 14.63 2.84 8.46
N THR A 409 13.54 2.15 8.12
CA THR A 409 12.74 2.45 6.91
C THR A 409 12.12 3.85 6.98
N THR A 410 11.86 4.35 8.19
CA THR A 410 11.39 5.71 8.47
C THR A 410 12.44 6.79 8.15
N ASP A 411 13.74 6.48 8.22
CA ASP A 411 14.78 7.47 7.87
C ASP A 411 14.76 7.80 6.37
N PHE A 412 14.43 6.81 5.53
CA PHE A 412 14.32 6.96 4.09
C PHE A 412 13.04 7.68 3.64
N SER A 413 11.96 7.64 4.43
CA SER A 413 10.78 8.44 4.12
C SER A 413 11.05 9.93 4.30
N VAL A 414 11.84 10.31 5.31
CA VAL A 414 12.30 11.69 5.50
C VAL A 414 13.24 12.12 4.38
N LEU A 415 14.21 11.27 4.00
CA LEU A 415 15.08 11.54 2.86
C LEU A 415 14.28 11.70 1.56
N SER A 416 13.28 10.84 1.33
CA SER A 416 12.44 10.92 0.13
C SER A 416 11.60 12.20 0.08
N ASN A 417 11.17 12.71 1.24
CA ASN A 417 10.47 13.98 1.35
C ASN A 417 11.42 15.17 1.17
N GLU A 418 12.65 15.09 1.67
CA GLU A 418 13.69 16.11 1.45
C GLU A 418 14.04 16.26 -0.05
N LEU A 419 14.16 15.13 -0.76
CA LEU A 419 14.33 15.11 -2.22
C LEU A 419 13.11 15.65 -2.96
N GLU A 420 11.90 15.45 -2.42
CA GLU A 420 10.69 16.07 -2.95
C GLU A 420 10.69 17.59 -2.74
N GLU A 421 11.16 18.07 -1.59
CA GLU A 421 11.33 19.50 -1.33
C GLU A 421 12.34 20.14 -2.30
N SER A 422 13.41 19.42 -2.65
CA SER A 422 14.33 19.83 -3.72
C SER A 422 13.61 20.06 -5.05
N ARG A 423 12.62 19.23 -5.40
CA ARG A 423 11.79 19.43 -6.59
C ARG A 423 10.85 20.63 -6.46
N LEU A 424 10.27 20.85 -5.29
CA LEU A 424 9.36 21.96 -4.99
C LEU A 424 10.07 23.32 -4.96
N ALA A 425 11.39 23.34 -4.77
CA ALA A 425 12.19 24.56 -4.86
C ALA A 425 12.02 25.27 -6.22
N LEU A 426 11.83 24.53 -7.32
CA LEU A 426 11.55 25.11 -8.65
C LEU A 426 10.27 25.96 -8.67
N SER A 427 9.22 25.54 -7.95
CA SER A 427 7.96 26.26 -7.84
C SER A 427 7.93 27.25 -6.66
N ARG A 428 9.07 27.47 -5.99
CA ARG A 428 9.19 28.23 -4.73
C ARG A 428 8.22 27.75 -3.64
N GLN A 429 7.89 26.46 -3.68
CA GLN A 429 7.06 25.80 -2.67
C GLN A 429 7.95 25.08 -1.67
N SER A 430 7.43 24.84 -0.46
CA SER A 430 8.12 24.09 0.58
C SER A 430 7.17 23.10 1.23
N LEU A 431 7.71 22.05 1.86
CA LEU A 431 6.92 21.14 2.68
C LEU A 431 6.57 21.74 4.05
N GLY A 432 7.04 22.96 4.32
CA GLY A 432 6.70 23.77 5.47
C GLY A 432 7.52 23.42 6.73
N PHE A 433 7.17 24.10 7.82
CA PHE A 433 7.92 24.04 9.08
C PHE A 433 8.00 22.63 9.68
N GLY A 434 6.91 21.85 9.60
CA GLY A 434 6.86 20.51 10.17
C GLY A 434 7.92 19.56 9.59
N HIS A 435 8.15 19.65 8.26
CA HIS A 435 9.18 18.84 7.61
C HIS A 435 10.59 19.30 8.00
N ASN A 436 10.84 20.61 8.01
CA ASN A 436 12.13 21.17 8.45
C ASN A 436 12.49 20.72 9.88
N PHE A 437 11.50 20.72 10.79
CA PHE A 437 11.67 20.22 12.15
C PHE A 437 12.00 18.72 12.16
N GLN A 438 11.29 17.92 11.36
CA GLN A 438 11.52 16.48 11.25
C GLN A 438 12.93 16.16 10.76
N VAL A 439 13.44 16.87 9.74
CA VAL A 439 14.80 16.66 9.21
C VAL A 439 15.87 17.04 10.24
N ARG A 440 15.69 18.16 10.96
CA ARG A 440 16.60 18.54 12.06
C ARG A 440 16.61 17.54 13.19
N LEU A 441 15.43 17.07 13.60
CA LEU A 441 15.31 16.03 14.62
C LEU A 441 15.97 14.73 14.15
N GLN A 442 15.81 14.39 12.87
CA GLN A 442 16.49 13.25 12.28
C GLN A 442 17.99 13.43 12.33
N LEU A 443 18.56 14.53 11.84
CA LEU A 443 20.01 14.79 11.90
C LEU A 443 20.56 14.70 13.33
N LEU A 444 19.81 15.18 14.32
CA LEU A 444 20.22 15.13 15.73
C LEU A 444 20.21 13.71 16.30
N LEU A 445 19.19 12.92 15.98
CA LEU A 445 18.98 11.60 16.58
C LEU A 445 19.56 10.45 15.76
N LEU A 446 19.76 10.61 14.45
CA LEU A 446 20.12 9.52 13.54
C LEU A 446 21.38 8.76 14.01
N GLY A 447 21.32 7.44 13.94
CA GLY A 447 22.42 6.57 14.34
C GLY A 447 22.49 6.35 15.84
N LEU A 448 23.69 6.55 16.41
CA LEU A 448 24.00 6.23 17.80
C LEU A 448 23.13 6.97 18.83
N PRO A 449 22.83 8.27 18.70
CA PRO A 449 22.02 8.97 19.71
C PRO A 449 20.63 8.35 19.89
N ARG A 450 19.93 8.02 18.80
CA ARG A 450 18.65 7.33 18.84
C ARG A 450 18.77 5.92 19.41
N ALA A 451 19.84 5.20 19.06
CA ALA A 451 20.09 3.88 19.63
C ALA A 451 20.25 3.95 21.16
N VAL A 452 21.07 4.88 21.66
CA VAL A 452 21.27 5.10 23.10
C VAL A 452 19.95 5.44 23.80
N LEU A 453 19.12 6.31 23.21
CA LEU A 453 17.82 6.68 23.76
C LEU A 453 16.91 5.47 23.94
N PHE A 454 16.74 4.64 22.89
CA PHE A 454 15.86 3.48 22.96
C PHE A 454 16.42 2.34 23.82
N ILE A 455 17.75 2.15 23.85
CA ILE A 455 18.40 1.21 24.77
C ILE A 455 18.17 1.64 26.21
N LEU A 456 18.38 2.92 26.52
CA LEU A 456 18.13 3.47 27.85
C LEU A 456 16.64 3.30 28.23
N ALA A 457 15.72 3.61 27.32
CA ALA A 457 14.29 3.41 27.54
C ALA A 457 13.94 1.94 27.83
N GLY A 458 14.53 0.99 27.09
CA GLY A 458 14.37 -0.44 27.32
C GLY A 458 14.94 -0.92 28.66
N LEU A 459 16.05 -0.33 29.13
CA LEU A 459 16.62 -0.61 30.45
C LEU A 459 15.76 -0.02 31.57
N LEU A 460 15.35 1.25 31.44
CA LEU A 460 14.52 1.94 32.42
C LEU A 460 13.13 1.29 32.54
N ALA A 461 12.62 0.66 31.48
CA ALA A 461 11.37 -0.10 31.49
C ALA A 461 11.39 -1.27 32.50
N VAL A 462 12.55 -1.79 32.88
CA VAL A 462 12.66 -2.88 33.86
C VAL A 462 12.44 -2.39 35.30
N ILE A 463 12.81 -1.14 35.59
CA ILE A 463 12.73 -0.56 36.94
C ILE A 463 11.30 -0.57 37.51
N PRO A 464 10.26 -0.02 36.84
CA PRO A 464 8.91 -0.04 37.40
C PRO A 464 8.38 -1.46 37.59
N LEU A 465 8.77 -2.41 36.74
CA LEU A 465 8.38 -3.82 36.88
C LEU A 465 9.01 -4.46 38.11
N TYR A 466 10.31 -4.21 38.33
CA TYR A 466 11.02 -4.66 39.52
C TYR A 466 10.41 -4.08 40.80
N LEU A 467 10.14 -2.77 40.82
CA LEU A 467 9.54 -2.09 41.96
C LEU A 467 8.16 -2.66 42.29
N LEU A 468 7.32 -2.96 41.29
CA LEU A 468 5.99 -3.52 41.49
C LEU A 468 6.05 -4.94 42.10
N VAL A 469 7.03 -5.75 41.68
CA VAL A 469 7.27 -7.08 42.27
C VAL A 469 7.77 -6.94 43.71
N LEU A 470 8.65 -5.99 43.99
CA LEU A 470 9.21 -5.75 45.32
C LEU A 470 8.15 -5.25 46.32
N THR A 471 7.33 -4.28 45.92
CA THR A 471 6.35 -3.64 46.81
C THR A 471 5.16 -4.52 47.13
N PHE A 472 4.67 -5.30 46.16
CA PHE A 472 3.44 -6.09 46.32
C PHE A 472 3.67 -7.61 46.37
N GLY A 473 4.93 -8.07 46.29
CA GLY A 473 5.37 -9.43 46.58
C GLY A 473 4.75 -10.54 45.71
N GLY A 474 4.04 -10.18 44.65
CA GLY A 474 3.36 -11.12 43.74
C GLY A 474 2.31 -12.03 44.38
N ARG A 475 1.96 -11.85 45.67
CA ARG A 475 1.11 -12.79 46.40
C ARG A 475 -0.38 -12.58 46.12
N ASN A 476 -0.77 -11.36 45.81
CA ASN A 476 -2.14 -11.00 45.45
C ASN A 476 -2.34 -11.08 43.93
N ILE A 477 -3.38 -11.80 43.51
CA ILE A 477 -3.68 -12.05 42.10
C ILE A 477 -3.99 -10.76 41.31
N TYR A 478 -4.61 -9.75 41.92
CA TYR A 478 -4.96 -8.50 41.25
C TYR A 478 -3.74 -7.62 40.99
N TRP A 479 -2.79 -7.58 41.93
CA TRP A 479 -1.50 -6.91 41.74
C TRP A 479 -0.63 -7.62 40.70
N ARG A 480 -0.74 -8.94 40.55
CA ARG A 480 -0.09 -9.67 39.44
C ARG A 480 -0.66 -9.28 38.08
N PHE A 481 -1.98 -9.11 37.97
CA PHE A 481 -2.59 -8.64 36.73
C PHE A 481 -2.17 -7.20 36.40
N LEU A 482 -2.08 -6.33 37.40
CA LEU A 482 -1.53 -4.98 37.19
C LEU A 482 -0.06 -5.03 36.75
N GLY A 483 0.76 -5.89 37.36
CA GLY A 483 2.14 -6.13 36.93
C GLY A 483 2.25 -6.63 35.48
N LEU A 484 1.37 -7.54 35.06
CA LEU A 484 1.28 -7.98 33.66
C LEU A 484 0.87 -6.84 32.72
N ALA A 485 -0.05 -5.97 33.13
CA ALA A 485 -0.43 -4.81 32.35
C ALA A 485 0.75 -3.85 32.16
N PHE A 486 1.50 -3.54 33.22
CA PHE A 486 2.72 -2.72 33.11
C PHE A 486 3.79 -3.40 32.23
N PHE A 487 3.94 -4.72 32.34
CA PHE A 487 4.87 -5.46 31.48
C PHE A 487 4.52 -5.30 30.01
N PHE A 488 3.27 -5.57 29.62
CA PHE A 488 2.84 -5.44 28.22
C PHE A 488 2.85 -3.99 27.73
N LEU A 489 2.63 -3.02 28.62
CA LEU A 489 2.72 -1.60 28.28
C LEU A 489 4.16 -1.17 27.93
N LEU A 490 5.14 -1.72 28.65
CA LEU A 490 6.56 -1.37 28.51
C LEU A 490 7.32 -2.27 27.54
N LEU A 491 6.74 -3.42 27.17
CA LEU A 491 7.32 -4.39 26.24
C LEU A 491 7.76 -3.77 24.89
N PRO A 492 7.01 -2.83 24.28
CA PRO A 492 7.46 -2.09 23.09
C PRO A 492 8.81 -1.40 23.25
N ALA A 493 9.03 -0.71 24.38
CA ALA A 493 10.29 -0.02 24.64
C ALA A 493 11.44 -1.02 24.81
N MET A 494 11.18 -2.16 25.45
CA MET A 494 12.16 -3.24 25.59
C MET A 494 12.54 -3.87 24.24
N LEU A 495 11.54 -4.14 23.39
CA LEU A 495 11.77 -4.68 22.05
C LEU A 495 12.52 -3.70 21.14
N GLU A 496 12.19 -2.41 21.20
CA GLU A 496 12.89 -1.39 20.43
C GLU A 496 14.34 -1.25 20.89
N GLY A 497 14.60 -1.23 22.20
CA GLY A 497 15.96 -1.25 22.75
C GLY A 497 16.76 -2.47 22.30
N LEU A 498 16.17 -3.67 22.38
CA LEU A 498 16.79 -4.91 21.90
C LEU A 498 17.07 -4.88 20.39
N SER A 499 16.17 -4.27 19.62
CA SER A 499 16.33 -4.10 18.19
C SER A 499 17.55 -3.24 17.83
N TYR A 500 17.78 -2.14 18.57
CA TYR A 500 18.98 -1.30 18.39
C TYR A 500 20.27 -1.99 18.87
N ILE A 501 20.22 -2.79 19.93
CA ILE A 501 21.36 -3.63 20.33
C ILE A 501 21.73 -4.59 19.20
N GLY A 502 20.72 -5.21 18.58
CA GLY A 502 20.91 -6.11 17.45
C GLY A 502 21.54 -5.43 16.24
N SER A 503 21.11 -4.21 15.89
CA SER A 503 21.70 -3.46 14.77
C SER A 503 23.13 -3.01 15.04
N ILE A 504 23.45 -2.58 16.28
CA ILE A 504 24.82 -2.25 16.68
C ILE A 504 25.73 -3.48 16.62
N LEU A 505 25.28 -4.63 17.13
CA LEU A 505 26.04 -5.89 17.10
C LEU A 505 26.23 -6.43 15.68
N ALA A 506 25.24 -6.24 14.81
CA ALA A 506 25.36 -6.62 13.40
C ALA A 506 26.41 -5.77 12.67
N ASP A 507 26.37 -4.45 12.86
CA ASP A 507 27.22 -3.50 12.15
C ASP A 507 28.66 -3.43 12.72
N TYR A 508 28.82 -3.33 14.05
CA TYR A 508 30.16 -3.22 14.68
C TYR A 508 30.74 -4.57 15.09
N GLY A 509 29.89 -5.52 15.46
CA GLY A 509 30.33 -6.87 15.84
C GLY A 509 30.62 -7.77 14.66
N ASN A 510 30.25 -7.36 13.44
CA ASN A 510 30.31 -8.18 12.22
C ASN A 510 29.54 -9.51 12.37
N LEU A 511 28.41 -9.48 13.10
CA LEU A 511 27.58 -10.64 13.40
C LEU A 511 26.21 -10.50 12.71
N PRO A 512 26.10 -10.84 11.41
CA PRO A 512 24.90 -10.57 10.61
C PRO A 512 23.64 -11.28 11.13
N PHE A 513 23.81 -12.36 11.91
CA PHE A 513 22.71 -13.05 12.59
C PHE A 513 21.88 -12.12 13.49
N PHE A 514 22.52 -11.18 14.20
CA PHE A 514 21.82 -10.22 15.06
C PHE A 514 21.04 -9.15 14.29
N GLY A 515 21.26 -9.03 12.98
CA GLY A 515 20.46 -8.17 12.11
C GLY A 515 18.98 -8.57 12.07
N ALA A 516 18.65 -9.84 12.36
CA ALA A 516 17.26 -10.28 12.47
C ALA A 516 16.48 -9.59 13.61
N LEU A 517 17.16 -9.12 14.66
CA LEU A 517 16.55 -8.37 15.76
C LEU A 517 16.07 -6.98 15.31
N ALA A 518 16.54 -6.47 14.17
CA ALA A 518 15.99 -5.25 13.57
C ALA A 518 14.47 -5.39 13.30
N ASN A 519 14.00 -6.60 12.97
CA ASN A 519 12.59 -6.90 12.71
C ASN A 519 11.68 -6.80 13.94
N LEU A 520 12.25 -6.75 15.16
CA LEU A 520 11.50 -6.51 16.39
C LEU A 520 11.07 -5.06 16.54
N SER A 521 11.64 -4.14 15.76
CA SER A 521 11.25 -2.73 15.81
C SER A 521 9.84 -2.54 15.30
N ILE A 522 9.03 -1.89 16.12
CA ILE A 522 7.63 -1.56 15.84
C ILE A 522 7.55 -0.55 14.70
N GLN A 523 8.61 0.23 14.49
CA GLN A 523 8.64 1.25 13.43
C GLN A 523 8.90 0.65 12.04
N GLN A 524 9.50 -0.54 11.96
CA GLN A 524 9.88 -1.15 10.68
C GLN A 524 8.97 -2.30 10.24
N SER A 525 8.41 -3.05 11.20
CA SER A 525 7.71 -4.30 10.92
C SER A 525 6.21 -4.18 11.20
N VAL A 526 5.40 -4.45 10.17
CA VAL A 526 3.94 -4.57 10.32
C VAL A 526 3.60 -5.65 11.34
N THR A 527 4.36 -6.75 11.38
CA THR A 527 4.20 -7.81 12.38
C THR A 527 4.43 -7.28 13.79
N ALA A 528 5.45 -6.44 13.99
CA ALA A 528 5.72 -5.81 15.28
C ALA A 528 4.62 -4.78 15.65
N GLN A 529 4.05 -4.06 14.68
CA GLN A 529 2.90 -3.17 14.91
C GLN A 529 1.63 -3.93 15.30
N MET A 530 1.34 -5.05 14.64
CA MET A 530 0.20 -5.90 15.01
C MET A 530 0.40 -6.53 16.38
N PHE A 531 1.62 -6.97 16.68
CA PHE A 531 1.98 -7.48 17.99
C PHE A 531 1.83 -6.39 19.06
N TRP A 532 2.27 -5.15 18.79
CA TRP A 532 2.04 -4.02 19.68
C TRP A 532 0.55 -3.75 19.91
N ALA A 533 -0.28 -3.75 18.85
CA ALA A 533 -1.71 -3.59 19.00
C ALA A 533 -2.33 -4.69 19.90
N LEU A 534 -1.89 -5.95 19.74
CA LEU A 534 -2.29 -7.05 20.61
C LEU A 534 -1.86 -6.82 22.07
N THR A 535 -0.65 -6.31 22.31
CA THR A 535 -0.20 -5.98 23.67
C THR A 535 -1.09 -4.92 24.31
N LEU A 536 -1.57 -3.92 23.56
CA LEU A 536 -2.50 -2.92 24.10
C LEU A 536 -3.82 -3.53 24.58
N PHE A 537 -4.38 -4.49 23.84
CA PHE A 537 -5.58 -5.22 24.30
C PHE A 537 -5.31 -5.98 25.60
N LEU A 538 -4.15 -6.63 25.71
CA LEU A 538 -3.74 -7.31 26.94
C LEU A 538 -3.57 -6.32 28.10
N VAL A 539 -2.98 -5.15 27.86
CA VAL A 539 -2.87 -4.08 28.86
C VAL A 539 -4.25 -3.69 29.35
N ILE A 540 -5.21 -3.42 28.46
CA ILE A 540 -6.58 -3.03 28.82
C ILE A 540 -7.26 -4.14 29.64
N ALA A 541 -7.16 -5.39 29.20
CA ALA A 541 -7.77 -6.53 29.88
C ALA A 541 -7.18 -6.73 31.29
N PHE A 542 -5.85 -6.77 31.42
CA PHE A 542 -5.18 -7.00 32.69
C PHE A 542 -5.28 -5.81 33.63
N ALA A 543 -5.16 -4.58 33.13
CA ALA A 543 -5.40 -3.37 33.93
C ALA A 543 -6.85 -3.33 34.42
N GLY A 544 -7.82 -3.66 33.56
CA GLY A 544 -9.24 -3.72 33.94
C GLY A 544 -9.51 -4.73 35.05
N ILE A 545 -8.99 -5.95 34.93
CA ILE A 545 -9.15 -6.99 35.97
C ILE A 545 -8.41 -6.61 37.25
N GLY A 546 -7.17 -6.13 37.13
CA GLY A 546 -6.33 -5.73 38.26
C GLY A 546 -6.95 -4.59 39.06
N LEU A 547 -7.28 -3.48 38.40
CA LEU A 547 -7.86 -2.29 39.04
C LEU A 547 -9.24 -2.59 39.64
N ARG A 548 -10.10 -3.36 38.93
CA ARG A 548 -11.40 -3.77 39.47
C ARG A 548 -11.26 -4.63 40.72
N GLY A 549 -10.31 -5.57 40.72
CA GLY A 549 -10.05 -6.42 41.88
C GLY A 549 -9.51 -5.64 43.07
N ILE A 550 -8.62 -4.68 42.82
CA ILE A 550 -8.12 -3.74 43.83
C ILE A 550 -9.26 -2.89 44.41
N ALA A 551 -10.14 -2.36 43.56
CA ALA A 551 -11.30 -1.59 43.99
C ALA A 551 -12.28 -2.41 44.86
N ILE A 552 -12.45 -3.71 44.58
CA ILE A 552 -13.23 -4.61 45.44
C ILE A 552 -12.51 -4.84 46.79
N GLN A 553 -11.19 -5.02 46.77
CA GLN A 553 -10.39 -5.25 47.98
C GLN A 553 -10.43 -4.04 48.94
N PHE A 554 -10.45 -2.83 48.39
CA PHE A 554 -10.60 -1.58 49.15
C PHE A 554 -12.07 -1.19 49.42
N GLY A 555 -13.04 -2.04 49.08
CA GLY A 555 -14.47 -1.80 49.36
C GLY A 555 -15.14 -0.72 48.50
N LEU A 556 -14.46 -0.20 47.47
CA LEU A 556 -14.99 0.82 46.56
C LEU A 556 -16.06 0.27 45.61
N LEU A 557 -16.09 -1.04 45.39
CA LEU A 557 -17.11 -1.74 44.62
C LEU A 557 -17.81 -2.80 45.50
N GLN A 558 -19.03 -2.50 45.94
CA GLN A 558 -19.84 -3.47 46.67
C GLN A 558 -20.32 -4.57 45.71
N ASN A 559 -20.05 -5.82 46.06
CA ASN A 559 -20.60 -6.96 45.31
C ASN A 559 -22.13 -6.95 45.48
N ALA A 560 -22.88 -6.67 44.42
CA ALA A 560 -24.35 -6.75 44.36
C ALA A 560 -24.91 -8.19 44.49
N ARG A 561 -24.21 -9.07 45.21
CA ARG A 561 -24.60 -10.45 45.50
C ARG A 561 -24.45 -10.75 46.99
N THR A 562 -25.03 -9.91 47.83
CA THR A 562 -25.56 -10.34 49.12
C THR A 562 -27.07 -10.44 48.96
N PRO A 563 -27.65 -11.64 48.78
CA PRO A 563 -29.07 -11.80 49.05
C PRO A 563 -29.26 -11.49 50.53
N LEU A 564 -30.02 -10.43 50.83
CA LEU A 564 -30.62 -10.23 52.13
C LEU A 564 -31.57 -11.42 52.37
N SER A 565 -31.03 -12.51 52.93
CA SER A 565 -31.85 -13.49 53.61
C SER A 565 -32.47 -12.77 54.79
N ASN A 566 -33.75 -12.43 54.66
CA ASN A 566 -34.63 -12.16 55.77
C ASN A 566 -34.47 -13.29 56.79
N THR A 567 -33.92 -12.98 57.95
CA THR A 567 -34.17 -13.76 59.16
C THR A 567 -34.32 -12.76 60.29
N GLN A 568 -35.54 -12.67 60.81
CA GLN A 568 -35.93 -11.84 61.94
C GLN A 568 -35.11 -12.18 63.20
N PRO A 569 -35.01 -11.25 64.17
CA PRO A 569 -34.15 -11.40 65.34
C PRO A 569 -34.89 -12.12 66.47
N THR A 570 -34.30 -13.17 67.03
CA THR A 570 -34.68 -13.70 68.35
C THR A 570 -33.47 -14.32 69.06
N GLY A 571 -33.23 -13.85 70.29
CA GLY A 571 -32.72 -14.71 71.38
C GLY A 571 -31.24 -14.66 71.69
N VAL A 572 -30.93 -13.97 72.79
CA VAL A 572 -29.64 -13.92 73.52
C VAL A 572 -29.18 -15.30 74.00
N SER A 573 -27.89 -15.64 73.85
CA SER A 573 -27.07 -16.26 74.93
C SER A 573 -25.57 -16.24 74.63
N VAL A 574 -24.80 -16.09 75.70
CA VAL A 574 -23.39 -15.71 75.84
C VAL A 574 -22.46 -16.91 75.66
N GLY A 575 -21.28 -16.72 75.04
CA GLY A 575 -20.16 -17.65 75.22
C GLY A 575 -18.95 -17.51 74.28
N ARG A 576 -17.86 -16.93 74.83
CA ARG A 576 -16.43 -17.08 74.47
C ARG A 576 -15.78 -16.06 73.51
N VAL A 577 -15.13 -15.09 74.14
CA VAL A 577 -13.98 -14.25 73.73
C VAL A 577 -12.73 -15.18 73.61
N ASP A 578 -11.79 -15.16 72.65
CA ASP A 578 -10.93 -14.13 71.99
C ASP A 578 -10.01 -14.87 70.95
N PRO A 579 -9.03 -14.26 70.21
CA PRO A 579 -8.75 -12.85 69.86
C PRO A 579 -8.32 -12.65 68.37
N LYS A 580 -8.11 -11.39 67.96
CA LYS A 580 -7.53 -10.87 66.68
C LYS A 580 -8.53 -10.37 65.63
N MET A 581 -9.33 -9.39 66.01
CA MET A 581 -9.63 -8.26 65.11
C MET A 581 -9.50 -6.98 65.92
N THR A 582 -8.30 -6.39 65.92
CA THR A 582 -8.13 -4.98 66.28
C THR A 582 -8.55 -4.17 65.07
N THR A 583 -9.79 -3.69 65.15
CA THR A 583 -10.26 -2.46 64.52
C THR A 583 -9.36 -1.33 65.01
N GLU A 584 -8.40 -0.89 64.21
CA GLU A 584 -7.77 0.43 64.31
C GLU A 584 -6.89 0.67 63.07
N THR A 585 -7.43 1.45 62.13
CA THR A 585 -6.74 2.52 61.37
C THR A 585 -7.80 3.14 60.45
N LEU A 586 -8.78 3.83 61.05
CA LEU A 586 -9.24 5.08 60.44
C LEU A 586 -8.13 6.08 60.73
N VAL A 587 -7.33 6.42 59.72
CA VAL A 587 -6.44 7.58 59.79
C VAL A 587 -7.24 8.72 59.17
N GLU A 588 -7.74 9.60 60.03
CA GLU A 588 -8.21 10.94 59.66
C GLU A 588 -7.05 11.67 58.98
N TRP A 589 -7.29 12.15 57.76
CA TRP A 589 -6.43 13.13 57.12
C TRP A 589 -6.77 14.47 57.76
N ASP A 590 -5.96 14.86 58.74
CA ASP A 590 -5.96 16.22 59.27
C ASP A 590 -5.40 17.14 58.17
N GLU A 591 -6.27 18.02 57.67
CA GLU A 591 -5.90 19.10 56.77
C GLU A 591 -5.20 20.19 57.58
N GLU A 592 -3.87 20.24 57.58
CA GLU A 592 -3.14 21.49 57.89
C GLU A 592 -1.68 21.46 57.37
N PHE A 593 -1.42 22.41 56.46
CA PHE A 593 -0.16 22.87 55.85
C PHE A 593 0.39 22.22 54.57
#